data_AF-A0AAV5IJR5-F1
#
_entry.id   AF-A0AAV5IJR5-F1
#
_cell.length_a   1.000
_cell.length_b   1.000
_cell.length_c   1.000
_cell.angle_alpha   90.00
_cell.angle_beta   90.00
_cell.angle_gamma   90.00
#
_symmetry.space_group_name_H-M   'P 1'
#
loop_
_entity.id
_entity.type
_entity.pdbx_description
1 polymer ?
#
loop_
_entity_poly.entity_id
_entity_poly.type
_entity_poly.pdbx_seq_one_letter_code
_entity_poly.pdbx_strand_id
1 'polypeptide(L)'
;MNAFDGAMNALDDRFSFLSSTKQIVSSTNEEDKVIVFERGDLVFVFNFHSTNTYDGYKVGCDLPGKYQIALDSDAWEFGGHGRVGHDVDHFTSPEGIPGVPETNFNNRPNSFKVLLPARTCAVYYRVEESPEENSNEELVTTTNVVAEQEDTVKSAALEVDVVGISKQAQTERKNMDEETSDE
;
A
#
# COMPACT_ATOMS: atom_id res chain seq x y z
N MET A 1 -1.68 2.06 31.40
CA MET A 1 -0.30 2.56 31.60
C MET A 1 0.72 1.42 31.63
N ASN A 2 0.57 0.38 32.46
CA ASN A 2 1.55 -0.73 32.51
C ASN A 2 1.80 -1.43 31.16
N ALA A 3 0.76 -1.65 30.34
CA ALA A 3 0.91 -2.28 29.02
C ALA A 3 1.76 -1.42 28.06
N PHE A 4 1.55 -0.11 28.07
CA PHE A 4 2.31 0.83 27.24
C PHE A 4 3.77 0.93 27.68
N ASP A 5 4.03 0.94 28.99
CA ASP A 5 5.40 0.91 29.52
C ASP A 5 6.15 -0.37 29.11
N GLY A 6 5.48 -1.52 29.18
CA GLY A 6 6.01 -2.80 28.69
C GLY A 6 6.32 -2.76 27.19
N ALA A 7 5.41 -2.22 26.38
CA ALA A 7 5.60 -2.08 24.93
C ALA A 7 6.72 -1.10 24.56
N MET A 8 6.87 0.00 25.32
CA MET A 8 7.97 0.94 25.14
C MET A 8 9.35 0.30 25.41
N ASN A 9 9.47 -0.49 26.47
CA ASN A 9 10.72 -1.20 26.76
C ASN A 9 11.01 -2.27 25.69
N ALA A 10 9.99 -3.04 25.28
CA ALA A 10 10.12 -4.03 24.21
C ALA A 10 10.52 -3.40 22.85
N LEU A 11 10.07 -2.17 22.59
CA LEU A 11 10.47 -1.41 21.40
C LEU A 11 11.97 -1.09 21.43
N ASP A 12 12.52 -0.70 22.58
CA ASP A 12 13.96 -0.46 22.71
C ASP A 12 14.76 -1.78 22.64
N ASP A 13 14.26 -2.88 23.20
CA ASP A 13 14.89 -4.19 23.06
C ASP A 13 15.01 -4.61 21.58
N ARG A 14 14.03 -4.25 20.74
CA ARG A 14 14.00 -4.61 19.31
C ARG A 14 14.85 -3.68 18.43
N PHE A 15 14.80 -2.37 18.66
CA PHE A 15 15.43 -1.37 17.78
C PHE A 15 16.67 -0.71 18.39
N SER A 16 16.93 -0.91 19.68
CA SER A 16 18.05 -0.37 20.44
C SER A 16 18.27 1.12 20.22
N PHE A 17 17.18 1.88 20.10
CA PHE A 17 17.21 3.30 19.77
C PHE A 17 17.86 4.14 20.89
N LEU A 18 17.85 3.65 22.14
CA LEU A 18 18.56 4.29 23.24
C LEU A 18 20.08 4.31 23.03
N SER A 19 20.63 3.25 22.44
CA SER A 19 22.07 3.10 22.16
C SER A 19 22.53 3.80 20.88
N SER A 20 21.58 4.20 20.03
CA SER A 20 21.90 4.84 18.75
C SER A 20 22.45 6.25 18.93
N THR A 21 23.49 6.58 18.16
CA THR A 21 24.05 7.94 18.07
C THR A 21 23.22 8.86 17.19
N LYS A 22 22.35 8.30 16.33
CA LYS A 22 21.50 9.06 15.42
C LYS A 22 20.33 9.63 16.22
N GLN A 23 20.32 10.96 16.38
CA GLN A 23 19.24 11.72 16.98
C GLN A 23 19.05 13.03 16.20
N ILE A 24 17.90 13.19 15.54
CA ILE A 24 17.60 14.36 14.73
C ILE A 24 16.18 14.82 15.06
N VAL A 25 16.03 16.05 15.55
CA VAL A 25 14.71 16.66 15.69
C VAL A 25 14.38 17.38 14.39
N SER A 26 13.39 16.87 13.65
CA SER A 26 13.03 17.41 12.33
C SER A 26 12.03 18.56 12.47
N SER A 27 11.05 18.45 13.36
CA SER A 27 10.04 19.49 13.54
C SER A 27 9.69 19.71 15.01
N THR A 28 9.67 20.98 15.42
CA THR A 28 9.12 21.46 16.68
C THR A 28 8.10 22.55 16.38
N ASN A 29 6.90 22.13 15.99
CA ASN A 29 5.86 23.07 15.60
C ASN A 29 5.08 23.52 16.84
N GLU A 30 5.33 24.75 17.25
CA GLU A 30 4.69 25.36 18.41
C GLU A 30 3.21 25.67 18.18
N GLU A 31 2.78 25.96 16.96
CA GLU A 31 1.36 26.25 16.70
C GLU A 31 0.53 24.97 16.79
N ASP A 32 0.97 23.96 16.04
CA ASP A 32 0.30 22.65 16.00
C ASP A 32 0.54 21.81 17.26
N LYS A 33 1.51 22.19 18.10
CA LYS A 33 1.97 21.42 19.27
C LYS A 33 2.43 20.01 18.87
N VAL A 34 3.10 19.91 17.73
CA VAL A 34 3.59 18.66 17.17
C VAL A 34 5.11 18.63 17.23
N ILE A 35 5.64 17.50 17.71
CA ILE A 35 7.09 17.25 17.75
C ILE A 35 7.36 16.00 16.91
N VAL A 36 8.31 16.12 15.99
CA VAL A 36 8.77 15.02 15.13
C VAL A 36 10.27 14.90 15.26
N PHE A 37 10.75 13.69 15.52
CA PHE A 37 12.18 13.41 15.60
C PHE A 37 12.49 11.99 15.17
N GLU A 38 13.74 11.77 14.78
CA GLU A 38 14.31 10.47 14.47
C GLU A 38 15.28 10.08 15.57
N ARG A 39 15.21 8.81 15.98
CA ARG A 39 16.22 8.22 16.86
C ARG A 39 16.51 6.80 16.41
N GLY A 40 17.75 6.51 16.04
CA GLY A 40 18.10 5.29 15.32
C GLY A 40 17.34 5.18 13.99
N ASP A 41 16.69 4.04 13.78
CA ASP A 41 15.91 3.73 12.57
C ASP A 41 14.41 4.00 12.73
N LEU A 42 14.04 4.66 13.83
CA LEU A 42 12.65 4.98 14.17
C LEU A 42 12.35 6.46 13.97
N VAL A 43 11.15 6.74 13.47
CA VAL A 43 10.57 8.08 13.35
C VAL A 43 9.48 8.23 14.41
N PHE A 44 9.64 9.18 15.31
CA PHE A 44 8.72 9.47 16.38
C PHE A 44 7.89 10.71 16.06
N VAL A 45 6.57 10.60 16.26
CA VAL A 45 5.61 11.67 16.01
C VAL A 45 4.75 11.84 17.26
N PHE A 46 4.80 13.03 17.85
CA PHE A 46 4.03 13.38 19.04
C PHE A 46 3.08 14.53 18.73
N ASN A 47 1.80 14.36 19.05
CA ASN A 47 0.80 15.42 19.00
C ASN A 47 0.34 15.78 20.41
N PHE A 48 0.82 16.92 20.91
CA PHE A 48 0.43 17.46 22.20
C PHE A 48 -0.77 18.41 22.11
N HIS A 49 -1.38 18.58 20.93
CA HIS A 49 -2.57 19.39 20.80
C HIS A 49 -3.71 18.78 21.62
N SER A 50 -4.47 19.64 22.30
CA SER A 50 -5.56 19.23 23.19
C SER A 50 -6.78 18.64 22.48
N THR A 51 -6.94 18.88 21.18
CA THR A 51 -8.19 18.69 20.42
C THR A 51 -7.95 18.40 18.94
N ASN A 52 -6.97 19.04 18.32
CA ASN A 52 -6.77 18.95 16.88
C ASN A 52 -6.18 17.61 16.48
N THR A 53 -6.82 17.00 15.50
CA THR A 53 -6.35 15.82 14.80
C THR A 53 -5.94 16.24 13.41
N TYR A 54 -4.76 15.79 12.98
CA TYR A 54 -4.23 16.11 11.66
C TYR A 54 -4.31 14.88 10.78
N ASP A 55 -5.03 14.99 9.67
CA ASP A 55 -5.06 13.95 8.63
C ASP A 55 -4.03 14.28 7.56
N GLY A 56 -3.18 13.30 7.23
CA GLY A 56 -2.10 13.46 6.26
C GLY A 56 -0.99 14.43 6.67
N TYR A 57 -0.65 14.51 7.96
CA TYR A 57 0.44 15.35 8.47
C TYR A 57 1.77 14.89 7.89
N LYS A 58 2.53 15.80 7.27
CA LYS A 58 3.79 15.47 6.61
C LYS A 58 4.94 15.40 7.62
N VAL A 59 5.65 14.27 7.64
CA VAL A 59 6.80 14.01 8.51
C VAL A 59 8.04 13.70 7.67
N GLY A 60 9.18 14.27 8.05
CA GLY A 60 10.45 14.04 7.36
C GLY A 60 11.12 12.75 7.81
N CYS A 61 11.79 12.05 6.90
CA CYS A 61 12.51 10.80 7.15
C CYS A 61 13.84 10.72 6.37
N ASP A 62 14.74 9.84 6.83
CA ASP A 62 16.06 9.65 6.21
C ASP A 62 16.00 8.87 4.92
N LEU A 63 15.56 7.61 5.03
CA LEU A 63 15.63 6.64 3.97
C LEU A 63 14.28 6.56 3.27
N PRO A 64 14.26 6.51 1.94
CA PRO A 64 13.03 6.26 1.20
C PRO A 64 12.58 4.81 1.42
N GLY A 65 11.30 4.56 1.15
CA GLY A 65 10.69 3.24 1.19
C GLY A 65 9.31 3.28 1.82
N LYS A 66 8.99 2.19 2.53
CA LYS A 66 7.71 1.96 3.19
C LYS A 66 7.86 2.02 4.70
N TYR A 67 6.99 2.77 5.36
CA TYR A 67 6.96 2.90 6.82
C TYR A 67 5.68 2.32 7.39
N GLN A 68 5.82 1.60 8.49
CA GLN A 68 4.71 1.02 9.25
C GLN A 68 4.83 1.41 10.73
N ILE A 69 3.75 1.22 11.47
CA ILE A 69 3.69 1.55 12.89
C ILE A 69 4.44 0.50 13.70
N ALA A 70 5.41 0.96 14.50
CA ALA A 70 6.12 0.16 15.48
C ALA A 70 5.43 0.20 16.85
N LEU A 71 4.90 1.36 17.23
CA LEU A 71 4.20 1.57 18.49
C LEU A 71 3.20 2.72 18.33
N ASP A 72 1.98 2.53 18.80
CA ASP A 72 0.90 3.52 18.74
C ASP A 72 0.23 3.64 20.12
N SER A 73 0.31 4.81 20.75
CA SER A 73 -0.36 5.05 22.05
C SER A 73 -1.89 5.09 21.98
N ASP A 74 -2.47 5.32 20.80
CA ASP A 74 -3.92 5.35 20.63
C ASP A 74 -4.51 3.95 20.49
N ALA A 75 -3.72 2.88 20.48
CA ALA A 75 -4.23 1.52 20.38
C ALA A 75 -5.15 1.15 21.57
N TRP A 76 -6.15 0.31 21.30
CA TRP A 76 -7.14 -0.13 22.30
C TRP A 76 -6.50 -0.81 23.51
N GLU A 77 -5.43 -1.57 23.31
CA GLU A 77 -4.68 -2.26 24.37
C GLU A 77 -4.01 -1.30 25.37
N PHE A 78 -3.72 -0.07 24.95
CA PHE A 78 -3.14 0.96 25.81
C PHE A 78 -4.20 1.91 26.40
N GLY A 79 -5.47 1.71 26.05
CA GLY A 79 -6.59 2.54 26.48
C GLY A 79 -6.84 3.76 25.58
N GLY A 80 -6.34 3.74 24.35
CA GLY A 80 -6.68 4.74 23.33
C GLY A 80 -7.95 4.40 22.55
N HIS A 81 -8.21 5.13 21.46
CA HIS A 81 -9.44 5.02 20.66
C HIS A 81 -9.30 4.13 19.40
N GLY A 82 -8.09 3.65 19.12
CA GLY A 82 -7.71 2.85 17.96
C GLY A 82 -8.01 3.50 16.63
N ARG A 83 -7.69 4.79 16.49
CA ARG A 83 -7.94 5.54 15.26
C ARG A 83 -6.82 5.34 14.23
N VAL A 84 -5.62 4.98 14.68
CA VAL A 84 -4.47 4.80 13.81
C VAL A 84 -4.46 3.36 13.29
N GLY A 85 -4.45 3.19 11.96
CA GLY A 85 -4.45 1.87 11.33
C GLY A 85 -3.06 1.24 11.34
N HIS A 86 -2.91 0.07 11.96
CA HIS A 86 -1.62 -0.62 12.08
C HIS A 86 -1.17 -1.30 10.78
N ASP A 87 -2.12 -1.65 9.91
CA ASP A 87 -1.87 -2.28 8.60
C ASP A 87 -1.69 -1.26 7.46
N VAL A 88 -1.57 0.03 7.78
CA VAL A 88 -1.45 1.09 6.77
C VAL A 88 0.02 1.28 6.38
N ASP A 89 0.29 1.10 5.09
CA ASP A 89 1.60 1.37 4.49
C ASP A 89 1.77 2.86 4.18
N HIS A 90 2.80 3.47 4.77
CA HIS A 90 3.14 4.87 4.57
C HIS A 90 4.33 4.99 3.61
N PHE A 91 4.05 5.34 2.35
CA PHE A 91 5.09 5.48 1.34
C PHE A 91 5.76 6.86 1.40
N THR A 92 7.08 6.86 1.24
CA THR A 92 7.86 8.10 1.19
C THR A 92 7.79 8.79 -0.17
N SER A 93 7.77 10.11 -0.15
CA SER A 93 8.02 10.99 -1.30
C SER A 93 9.40 11.64 -1.17
N PRO A 94 10.18 11.74 -2.26
CA PRO A 94 11.45 12.46 -2.26
C PRO A 94 11.21 13.96 -2.09
N GLU A 95 12.02 14.61 -1.25
CA GLU A 95 11.94 16.03 -0.93
C GLU A 95 13.28 16.70 -1.23
N GLY A 96 13.32 17.51 -2.29
CA GLY A 96 14.50 18.27 -2.69
C GLY A 96 15.61 17.42 -3.32
N ILE A 97 16.84 17.93 -3.22
CA ILE A 97 18.06 17.29 -3.74
C ILE A 97 18.88 16.79 -2.56
N PRO A 98 19.29 15.50 -2.54
CA PRO A 98 20.14 14.97 -1.49
C PRO A 98 21.41 15.80 -1.30
N GLY A 99 21.67 16.25 -0.06
CA GLY A 99 22.83 17.07 0.27
C GLY A 99 22.63 18.59 0.13
N VAL A 100 21.46 19.06 -0.28
CA VAL A 100 21.10 20.50 -0.34
C VAL A 100 19.98 20.80 0.66
N PRO A 101 20.32 21.17 1.91
CA PRO A 101 19.35 21.31 3.01
C PRO A 101 18.21 22.29 2.72
N GLU A 102 18.44 23.33 1.92
CA GLU A 102 17.45 24.36 1.62
C GLU A 102 16.27 23.83 0.79
N THR A 103 16.47 22.74 0.06
CA THR A 103 15.42 22.11 -0.76
C THR A 103 14.68 20.99 -0.02
N ASN A 104 15.20 20.57 1.12
CA ASN A 104 14.71 19.44 1.87
C ASN A 104 13.51 19.81 2.76
N PHE A 105 12.64 18.85 3.04
CA PHE A 105 11.57 19.05 4.01
C PHE A 105 12.12 18.92 5.43
N ASN A 106 12.18 20.02 6.19
CA ASN A 106 12.70 20.03 7.56
C ASN A 106 14.11 19.41 7.70
N ASN A 107 15.02 19.73 6.77
CA ASN A 107 16.36 19.15 6.64
C ASN A 107 16.38 17.63 6.38
N ARG A 108 15.26 17.03 5.93
CA ARG A 108 15.16 15.60 5.58
C ARG A 108 14.95 15.41 4.06
N PRO A 109 15.66 14.45 3.45
CA PRO A 109 15.60 14.23 2.00
C PRO A 109 14.31 13.53 1.54
N ASN A 110 13.53 12.97 2.46
CA ASN A 110 12.28 12.26 2.16
C ASN A 110 11.19 12.67 3.16
N SER A 111 9.93 12.51 2.79
CA SER A 111 8.80 12.67 3.70
C SER A 111 7.72 11.62 3.48
N PHE A 112 6.89 11.36 4.49
CA PHE A 112 5.64 10.60 4.34
C PHE A 112 4.52 11.32 5.10
N LYS A 113 3.28 10.91 4.87
CA LYS A 113 2.10 11.50 5.52
C LYS A 113 1.53 10.54 6.54
N VAL A 114 1.07 11.03 7.68
CA VAL A 114 0.49 10.19 8.76
C VAL A 114 -0.82 10.77 9.28
N LEU A 115 -1.67 9.89 9.81
CA LEU A 115 -2.79 10.29 10.66
C LEU A 115 -2.26 10.56 12.08
N LEU A 116 -2.56 11.74 12.61
CA LEU A 116 -2.04 12.17 13.90
C LEU A 116 -3.16 12.68 14.81
N PRO A 117 -3.81 11.80 15.59
CA PRO A 117 -4.87 12.19 16.51
C PRO A 117 -4.36 13.03 17.69
N ALA A 118 -5.24 13.84 18.28
CA ALA A 118 -4.92 14.69 19.43
C ALA A 118 -4.42 13.86 20.63
N ARG A 119 -3.37 14.34 21.31
CA ARG A 119 -2.75 13.72 22.51
C ARG A 119 -2.24 12.29 22.29
N THR A 120 -1.66 12.03 21.12
CA THR A 120 -1.11 10.72 20.78
C THR A 120 0.38 10.81 20.48
N CYS A 121 1.05 9.68 20.65
CA CYS A 121 2.36 9.43 20.07
C CYS A 121 2.33 8.15 19.23
N ALA A 122 2.93 8.23 18.06
CA ALA A 122 3.12 7.11 17.15
C ALA A 122 4.60 7.02 16.77
N VAL A 123 5.09 5.80 16.65
CA VAL A 123 6.45 5.49 16.24
C VAL A 123 6.39 4.65 14.98
N TYR A 124 7.18 5.03 13.99
CA TYR A 124 7.23 4.37 12.70
C TYR A 124 8.60 3.75 12.48
N TYR A 125 8.62 2.58 11.84
CA TYR A 125 9.82 1.91 11.40
C TYR A 125 9.75 1.70 9.89
N ARG A 126 10.92 1.65 9.24
CA ARG A 126 11.01 1.33 7.83
C ARG A 126 10.94 -0.18 7.64
N VAL A 127 10.06 -0.63 6.75
CA VAL A 127 9.96 -2.03 6.33
C VAL A 127 11.07 -2.32 5.33
N GLU A 128 11.82 -3.41 5.55
CA GLU A 128 12.79 -3.90 4.58
C GLU A 128 12.05 -4.69 3.50
N GLU A 129 12.00 -4.16 2.28
CA GLU A 129 11.42 -4.86 1.14
C GLU A 129 12.42 -5.94 0.67
N SER A 130 12.19 -7.18 1.09
CA SER A 130 12.84 -8.33 0.47
C SER A 130 12.14 -8.66 -0.85
N PRO A 131 12.87 -9.03 -1.92
CA PRO A 131 12.28 -9.28 -3.24
C PRO A 131 11.34 -10.51 -3.31
N GLU A 132 11.06 -11.20 -2.20
CA GLU A 132 10.32 -12.47 -2.20
C GLU A 132 8.79 -12.29 -2.11
N GLU A 133 8.27 -11.13 -1.72
CA GLU A 133 6.82 -10.94 -1.48
C GLU A 133 6.00 -10.45 -2.69
N ASN A 134 6.64 -9.95 -3.76
CA ASN A 134 5.94 -9.48 -4.97
C ASN A 134 5.28 -10.59 -5.80
N SER A 135 5.47 -11.86 -5.44
CA SER A 135 4.93 -13.00 -6.19
C SER A 135 3.50 -13.39 -5.80
N ASN A 136 2.98 -12.90 -4.66
CA ASN A 136 1.71 -13.39 -4.10
C ASN A 136 0.51 -12.44 -4.29
N GLU A 137 0.70 -11.13 -4.51
CA GLU A 137 -0.43 -10.20 -4.74
C GLU A 137 -0.98 -10.22 -6.18
N GLU A 138 -0.16 -10.58 -7.18
CA GLU A 138 -0.60 -10.65 -8.58
C GLU A 138 -1.50 -11.86 -8.90
N LEU A 139 -1.50 -12.87 -8.01
CA LEU A 139 -2.33 -14.08 -8.17
C LEU A 139 -3.80 -13.88 -7.71
N VAL A 140 -4.06 -12.93 -6.81
CA VAL A 140 -5.41 -12.73 -6.24
C VAL A 140 -6.31 -11.90 -7.15
N THR A 141 -5.76 -10.93 -7.89
CA THR A 141 -6.52 -10.14 -8.88
C THR A 141 -6.92 -10.97 -10.08
N THR A 142 -6.07 -11.89 -10.54
CA THR A 142 -6.37 -12.74 -11.71
C THR A 142 -7.50 -13.73 -11.40
N THR A 143 -7.61 -14.22 -10.15
CA THR A 143 -8.64 -15.20 -9.78
C THR A 143 -10.05 -14.60 -9.72
N ASN A 144 -10.18 -13.32 -9.34
CA ASN A 144 -11.48 -12.65 -9.25
C ASN A 144 -12.08 -12.26 -10.61
N VAL A 145 -11.26 -12.09 -11.67
CA VAL A 145 -11.78 -11.79 -13.02
C VAL A 145 -12.38 -13.03 -13.70
N VAL A 146 -11.91 -14.23 -13.35
CA VAL A 146 -12.38 -15.49 -13.96
C VAL A 146 -13.71 -15.93 -13.38
N ALA A 147 -13.98 -15.64 -12.10
CA ALA A 147 -15.21 -16.05 -11.43
C ALA A 147 -16.47 -15.30 -11.90
N GLU A 148 -16.35 -14.08 -12.45
CA GLU A 148 -17.49 -13.29 -12.92
C GLU A 148 -17.90 -13.57 -14.39
N GLN A 149 -17.07 -14.28 -15.17
CA GLN A 149 -17.34 -14.56 -16.60
C GLN A 149 -18.04 -15.90 -16.85
N GLU A 150 -18.09 -16.83 -15.89
CA GLU A 150 -18.69 -18.16 -16.10
C GLU A 150 -20.24 -18.16 -16.14
N ASP A 151 -20.91 -17.12 -15.63
CA ASP A 151 -22.39 -17.07 -15.60
C ASP A 151 -23.04 -16.49 -16.87
N THR A 152 -22.26 -15.90 -17.79
CA THR A 152 -22.82 -15.31 -19.04
C THR A 152 -22.77 -16.27 -20.24
N VAL A 153 -21.98 -17.35 -20.18
CA VAL A 153 -21.78 -18.26 -21.33
C VAL A 153 -22.87 -19.37 -21.42
N LYS A 154 -23.70 -19.55 -20.38
CA LYS A 154 -24.74 -20.60 -20.35
C LYS A 154 -26.00 -20.31 -21.17
N SER A 155 -26.22 -19.10 -21.68
CA SER A 155 -27.44 -18.77 -22.45
C SER A 155 -27.29 -18.83 -23.97
N ALA A 156 -26.10 -19.10 -24.52
CA ALA A 156 -25.83 -19.06 -25.96
C ALA A 156 -25.65 -20.44 -26.64
N ALA A 157 -25.74 -21.54 -25.90
CA ALA A 157 -25.38 -22.88 -26.38
C ALA A 157 -26.55 -23.75 -26.91
N LEU A 158 -27.60 -23.16 -27.50
CA LEU A 158 -28.79 -23.91 -27.94
C LEU A 158 -29.19 -23.78 -29.42
N GLU A 159 -28.37 -23.16 -30.28
CA GLU A 159 -28.72 -22.98 -31.71
C GLU A 159 -27.57 -23.23 -32.71
N VAL A 160 -26.65 -24.18 -32.53
CA VAL A 160 -25.70 -24.51 -33.63
C VAL A 160 -25.21 -25.97 -33.67
N ASP A 161 -26.05 -26.97 -33.37
CA ASP A 161 -25.62 -28.38 -33.56
C ASP A 161 -26.76 -29.34 -33.94
N VAL A 162 -27.38 -29.10 -35.09
CA VAL A 162 -27.99 -30.17 -35.90
C VAL A 162 -27.69 -29.83 -37.36
N VAL A 163 -27.26 -30.81 -38.15
CA VAL A 163 -26.84 -30.74 -39.57
C VAL A 163 -25.32 -30.66 -39.76
N GLY A 164 -24.63 -31.67 -39.22
CA GLY A 164 -23.25 -32.02 -39.55
C GLY A 164 -23.07 -33.52 -39.75
N ILE A 165 -24.07 -34.22 -40.28
CA ILE A 165 -23.95 -35.64 -40.65
C ILE A 165 -24.17 -35.81 -42.16
N SER A 166 -23.17 -36.40 -42.79
CA SER A 166 -23.17 -37.10 -44.09
C SER A 166 -23.12 -36.26 -45.39
N LYS A 167 -21.90 -36.09 -45.91
CA LYS A 167 -21.65 -36.19 -47.36
C LYS A 167 -20.95 -37.52 -47.64
N GLN A 168 -21.70 -38.57 -47.99
CA GLN A 168 -21.24 -39.67 -48.88
C GLN A 168 -22.47 -40.41 -49.46
N ALA A 169 -22.92 -39.95 -50.62
CA ALA A 169 -23.67 -40.68 -51.67
C ALA A 169 -23.87 -39.68 -52.82
N GLN A 170 -22.90 -39.54 -53.75
CA GLN A 170 -22.94 -40.21 -55.05
C GLN A 170 -24.36 -40.40 -55.63
N THR A 171 -24.66 -39.61 -56.67
CA THR A 171 -25.02 -40.10 -58.02
C THR A 171 -26.11 -39.24 -58.66
N GLU A 172 -25.65 -38.42 -59.60
CA GLU A 172 -26.26 -38.13 -60.92
C GLU A 172 -27.75 -37.77 -60.99
N ARG A 173 -28.03 -36.58 -61.52
CA ARG A 173 -28.79 -36.41 -62.79
C ARG A 173 -28.98 -34.93 -63.14
N LYS A 174 -28.58 -34.60 -64.38
CA LYS A 174 -29.09 -33.55 -65.28
C LYS A 174 -28.82 -32.10 -64.88
N ASN A 175 -28.39 -31.17 -65.72
CA ASN A 175 -28.03 -31.04 -67.15
C ASN A 175 -27.07 -29.82 -67.17
N MET A 176 -25.99 -29.77 -67.94
CA MET A 176 -25.97 -29.49 -69.39
C MET A 176 -26.60 -28.13 -69.73
N ASP A 177 -25.87 -27.39 -70.59
CA ASP A 177 -26.20 -26.10 -71.22
C ASP A 177 -25.74 -24.90 -70.36
N GLU A 178 -24.95 -23.92 -70.80
CA GLU A 178 -24.45 -23.48 -72.12
C GLU A 178 -23.33 -22.46 -71.80
N GLU A 179 -22.16 -22.58 -72.43
CA GLU A 179 -21.62 -21.62 -73.42
C GLU A 179 -21.26 -20.22 -72.89
N THR A 180 -19.95 -19.91 -72.75
CA THR A 180 -19.05 -19.22 -73.70
C THR A 180 -19.19 -17.69 -73.73
N SER A 181 -18.06 -17.03 -74.01
CA SER A 181 -17.87 -15.61 -74.39
C SER A 181 -17.99 -14.58 -73.26
N ASP A 182 -17.21 -13.51 -73.19
CA ASP A 182 -16.04 -13.04 -73.92
C ASP A 182 -15.46 -11.86 -73.10
N GLU A 183 -14.16 -11.63 -73.26
CA GLU A 183 -13.39 -10.38 -73.03
C GLU A 183 -13.26 -9.78 -71.60
#